data_AF-A0A1M3MSR5-F1
#
_entry.id   AF-A0A1M3MSR5-F1
#
_cell.length_a   1.000
_cell.length_b   1.000
_cell.length_c   1.000
_cell.angle_alpha   90.00
_cell.angle_beta   90.00
_cell.angle_gamma   90.00
#
_symmetry.space_group_name_H-M   'P 1'
#
loop_
_entity.id
_entity.type
_entity.pdbx_description
1 polymer ?
#
loop_
_entity_poly.entity_id
_entity_poly.type
_entity_poly.pdbx_seq_one_letter_code
_entity_poly.pdbx_strand_id
1 'polypeptide(L)'
;MSYLRMLPLRASSLLLASVLFGASLPVVSGCGAEPTDEEIGEDEGELGSSPKSAGLAPGSLEEEGVLLLVNDRSVTVDLLRARTKVTAAVAKSIVAYRTDAAGAPRWFGTIDQIDALPSTGKVTFQRLIADAKQSGYVEASGFDAPTQARLAYPDNLGRPPTSADITVEAGFDGKSPSEVGTIVRGRLTNTVDSSNERFVTQTIADTHKAFTVAVGNMFAQGSPHVRFASALGAESLTMLGTMSALKPTILVAVKDGRTTYYARGASGTYEAIETPRYPIIMRARIQLGTETKPQGVRLFYPAWSAKVLTGPTTTIYEGGDT
;
A
#
# COMPACT_ATOMS: atom_id res chain seq x y z
N MET A 1 -36.15 -18.66 -23.12
CA MET A 1 -35.63 -19.98 -22.73
C MET A 1 -34.50 -20.34 -23.68
N SER A 2 -33.26 -20.07 -23.26
CA SER A 2 -32.04 -20.48 -23.98
C SER A 2 -31.03 -20.88 -22.91
N TYR A 3 -30.67 -22.16 -22.88
CA TYR A 3 -29.72 -22.74 -21.94
C TYR A 3 -28.30 -22.53 -22.47
N LEU A 4 -27.46 -21.77 -21.75
CA LEU A 4 -26.02 -21.86 -21.90
C LEU A 4 -25.49 -22.87 -20.87
N ARG A 5 -25.28 -24.10 -21.35
CA ARG A 5 -24.54 -25.17 -20.68
C ARG A 5 -23.08 -24.75 -20.52
N MET A 6 -22.57 -24.66 -19.29
CA MET A 6 -21.15 -24.84 -19.03
C MET A 6 -20.89 -26.32 -18.71
N LEU A 7 -20.06 -26.95 -19.55
CA LEU A 7 -19.52 -28.29 -19.31
C LEU A 7 -18.44 -28.24 -18.22
N PRO A 8 -18.34 -29.26 -17.34
CA PRO A 8 -17.26 -29.39 -16.38
C PRO A 8 -16.06 -30.10 -17.03
N LEU A 9 -14.87 -29.49 -16.98
CA LEU A 9 -13.63 -30.19 -17.31
C LEU A 9 -13.04 -30.86 -16.06
N ARG A 10 -13.31 -32.17 -15.98
CA ARG A 10 -12.46 -33.28 -15.55
C ARG A 10 -11.68 -33.16 -14.23
N ALA A 11 -12.19 -33.93 -13.26
CA ALA A 11 -11.37 -34.72 -12.36
C ALA A 11 -10.46 -35.69 -13.12
N SER A 12 -9.21 -35.80 -12.69
CA SER A 12 -8.36 -36.98 -12.90
C SER A 12 -7.76 -37.36 -11.55
N SER A 13 -7.97 -38.63 -11.23
CA SER A 13 -7.72 -39.27 -9.95
C SER A 13 -6.29 -39.81 -9.80
N LEU A 14 -5.86 -39.86 -8.54
CA LEU A 14 -5.08 -40.90 -7.88
C LEU A 14 -3.69 -41.29 -8.43
N LEU A 15 -2.66 -41.03 -7.61
CA LEU A 15 -1.70 -42.07 -7.27
C LEU A 15 -1.27 -41.96 -5.79
N LEU A 16 -1.61 -43.01 -5.05
CA LEU A 16 -1.21 -43.32 -3.70
C LEU A 16 0.26 -43.76 -3.71
N ALA A 17 1.11 -43.21 -2.84
CA ALA A 17 2.35 -43.85 -2.43
C ALA A 17 2.62 -43.53 -0.97
N SER A 18 2.25 -44.46 -0.11
CA SER A 18 2.62 -44.54 1.30
C SER A 18 4.11 -44.83 1.42
N VAL A 19 4.85 -44.03 2.20
CA VAL A 19 6.07 -44.50 2.88
C VAL A 19 6.05 -43.98 4.31
N LEU A 20 5.89 -44.92 5.25
CA LEU A 20 6.21 -44.80 6.66
C LEU A 20 7.73 -44.85 6.85
N PHE A 21 8.29 -43.86 7.54
CA PHE A 21 9.50 -43.91 8.39
C PHE A 21 9.33 -42.74 9.38
N GLY A 22 9.35 -42.86 10.71
CA GLY A 22 9.98 -43.85 11.56
C GLY A 22 11.29 -43.26 12.13
N ALA A 23 11.23 -42.74 13.37
CA ALA A 23 12.34 -42.27 14.22
C ALA A 23 13.04 -40.97 13.74
N SER A 24 13.56 -40.05 14.55
CA SER A 24 13.90 -39.99 15.97
C SER A 24 14.17 -38.51 16.32
N LEU A 25 13.76 -38.08 17.51
CA LEU A 25 14.15 -36.79 18.09
C LEU A 25 15.63 -36.80 18.50
N PRO A 26 16.42 -35.78 18.15
CA PRO A 26 17.54 -35.36 18.98
C PRO A 26 17.11 -34.17 19.84
N VAL A 27 16.96 -34.43 21.15
CA VAL A 27 17.05 -33.39 22.18
C VAL A 27 18.49 -32.89 22.16
N VAL A 28 18.72 -31.71 21.58
CA VAL A 28 19.98 -30.96 21.78
C VAL A 28 19.72 -29.93 22.87
N SER A 29 20.03 -30.34 24.09
CA SER A 29 20.33 -29.45 25.20
C SER A 29 21.68 -28.77 24.90
N GLY A 30 21.63 -27.49 24.52
CA GLY A 30 22.82 -26.67 24.31
C GLY A 30 22.70 -25.34 25.05
N CYS A 31 23.16 -25.32 26.29
CA CYS A 31 23.61 -24.08 26.94
C CYS A 31 24.90 -23.64 26.26
N GLY A 32 25.00 -22.37 25.87
CA GLY A 32 26.28 -21.72 25.59
C GLY A 32 26.38 -21.08 24.21
N ALA A 33 26.11 -19.78 24.18
CA ALA A 33 26.85 -18.71 23.49
C ALA A 33 25.85 -17.64 23.06
N GLU A 34 26.00 -16.45 23.64
CA GLU A 34 25.42 -15.23 23.09
C GLU A 34 25.84 -15.10 21.62
N PRO A 35 24.97 -14.60 20.72
CA PRO A 35 25.41 -14.21 19.39
C PRO A 35 26.39 -13.06 19.55
N THR A 36 27.69 -13.36 19.43
CA THR A 36 28.72 -12.35 19.24
C THR A 36 28.36 -11.60 17.97
N ASP A 37 28.19 -10.28 18.09
CA ASP A 37 28.08 -9.36 16.97
C ASP A 37 29.26 -9.63 16.03
N GLU A 38 28.99 -10.26 14.88
CA GLU A 38 29.88 -10.17 13.75
C GLU A 38 29.86 -8.70 13.29
N GLU A 39 30.78 -7.92 13.83
CA GLU A 39 31.25 -6.67 13.25
C GLU A 39 31.75 -6.96 11.84
N ILE A 40 30.85 -6.84 10.88
CA ILE A 40 31.20 -6.67 9.48
C ILE A 40 31.90 -5.31 9.40
N GLY A 41 33.20 -5.36 9.11
CA GLY A 41 34.14 -4.24 9.18
C GLY A 41 33.56 -2.89 8.75
N GLU A 42 33.80 -1.90 9.59
CA GLU A 42 33.67 -0.48 9.28
C GLU A 42 34.62 -0.16 8.13
N ASP A 43 34.12 -0.26 6.90
CA ASP A 43 34.78 0.36 5.75
C ASP A 43 34.50 1.86 5.85
N GLU A 44 35.36 2.56 6.62
CA GLU A 44 35.41 4.01 6.74
C GLU A 44 35.82 4.64 5.40
N GLY A 45 34.90 4.60 4.44
CA GLY A 45 34.89 5.52 3.33
C GLY A 45 34.27 6.84 3.78
N GLU A 46 35.08 7.71 4.40
CA GLU A 46 34.72 9.11 4.59
C GLU A 46 34.55 9.75 3.20
N LEU A 47 33.30 9.86 2.74
CA LEU A 47 32.98 10.36 1.40
C LEU A 47 32.56 11.83 1.48
N GLY A 48 33.43 12.68 0.93
CA GLY A 48 33.20 14.08 0.67
C GLY A 48 31.92 14.36 -0.12
N SER A 49 31.40 15.58 0.08
CA SER A 49 30.27 16.25 -0.58
C SER A 49 29.64 15.57 -1.82
N SER A 50 28.54 14.83 -1.56
CA SER A 50 27.41 14.44 -2.44
C SER A 50 27.47 13.09 -3.22
N PRO A 51 26.34 12.33 -3.32
CA PRO A 51 25.11 12.33 -2.52
C PRO A 51 25.14 11.17 -1.49
N LYS A 52 24.94 11.53 -0.23
CA LYS A 52 25.05 10.63 0.92
C LYS A 52 23.87 9.63 1.06
N SER A 53 22.73 9.94 0.43
CA SER A 53 21.48 9.15 0.34
C SER A 53 21.49 7.92 -0.60
N ALA A 54 22.66 7.35 -0.92
CA ALA A 54 22.84 6.38 -2.02
C ALA A 54 22.34 6.86 -3.41
N GLY A 55 22.20 8.18 -3.61
CA GLY A 55 21.74 8.75 -4.87
C GLY A 55 20.23 8.65 -5.08
N LEU A 56 19.44 8.50 -4.02
CA LEU A 56 17.98 8.61 -4.09
C LEU A 56 17.58 9.99 -4.59
N ALA A 57 16.81 10.03 -5.68
CA ALA A 57 16.28 11.28 -6.21
C ALA A 57 15.18 11.81 -5.28
N PRO A 58 15.21 13.10 -4.90
CA PRO A 58 14.13 13.72 -4.14
C PRO A 58 12.77 13.56 -4.84
N GLY A 59 11.74 13.18 -4.09
CA GLY A 59 10.41 12.85 -4.57
C GLY A 59 10.27 11.49 -5.27
N SER A 60 11.32 10.67 -5.33
CA SER A 60 11.23 9.32 -5.91
C SER A 60 10.42 8.37 -5.02
N LEU A 61 9.87 7.31 -5.64
CA LEU A 61 9.12 6.29 -4.91
C LEU A 61 10.01 5.54 -3.91
N GLU A 62 11.27 5.33 -4.25
CA GLU A 62 12.26 4.79 -3.33
C GLU A 62 12.49 5.69 -2.13
N GLU A 63 12.60 7.01 -2.34
CA GLU A 63 12.73 7.97 -1.24
C GLU A 63 11.51 7.91 -0.31
N GLU A 64 10.31 7.99 -0.89
CA GLU A 64 9.05 7.92 -0.16
C GLU A 64 8.99 6.63 0.64
N GLY A 65 9.26 5.47 0.03
CA GLY A 65 9.18 4.20 0.73
C GLY A 65 10.22 4.01 1.84
N VAL A 66 11.44 4.53 1.67
CA VAL A 66 12.42 4.53 2.78
C VAL A 66 11.92 5.40 3.92
N LEU A 67 11.43 6.61 3.64
CA LEU A 67 10.87 7.51 4.66
C LEU A 67 9.70 6.87 5.39
N LEU A 68 8.83 6.15 4.69
CA LEU A 68 7.73 5.43 5.30
C LEU A 68 8.19 4.29 6.20
N LEU A 69 9.15 3.48 5.74
CA LEU A 69 9.71 2.40 6.52
C LEU A 69 10.35 2.93 7.81
N VAL A 70 11.17 3.97 7.70
CA VAL A 70 11.86 4.52 8.88
C VAL A 70 10.94 5.32 9.79
N ASN A 71 9.77 5.73 9.34
CA ASN A 71 8.76 6.40 10.16
C ASN A 71 7.74 5.42 10.77
N ASP A 72 7.62 4.18 10.28
CA ASP A 72 6.65 3.22 10.81
C ASP A 72 6.96 2.89 12.29
N ARG A 73 6.05 3.31 13.18
CA ARG A 73 6.17 3.15 14.62
C ARG A 73 5.91 1.75 15.13
N SER A 74 5.29 0.89 14.33
CA SER A 74 5.20 -0.55 14.60
C SER A 74 6.55 -1.25 14.40
N VAL A 75 7.48 -0.62 13.68
CA VAL A 75 8.80 -1.19 13.41
C VAL A 75 9.76 -0.88 14.57
N THR A 76 9.96 -1.85 15.46
CA THR A 76 10.91 -1.76 16.58
C THR A 76 12.38 -1.85 16.10
N VAL A 77 13.34 -1.58 17.00
CA VAL A 77 14.78 -1.76 16.70
C VAL A 77 15.06 -3.17 16.20
N ASP A 78 14.57 -4.19 16.92
CA ASP A 78 14.79 -5.59 16.56
C ASP A 78 14.12 -5.96 15.24
N LEU A 79 12.88 -5.47 15.02
CA LEU A 79 12.17 -5.72 13.77
C LEU A 79 12.88 -5.05 12.58
N LEU A 80 13.37 -3.83 12.76
CA LEU A 80 14.12 -3.09 11.73
C LEU A 80 15.40 -3.84 11.36
N ARG A 81 16.19 -4.25 12.36
CA ARG A 81 17.41 -5.05 12.17
C ARG A 81 17.11 -6.37 11.46
N ALA A 82 16.12 -7.11 11.95
CA ALA A 82 15.79 -8.43 11.42
C ALA A 82 15.39 -8.36 9.94
N ARG A 83 14.65 -7.31 9.54
CA ARG A 83 14.12 -7.13 8.19
C ARG A 83 15.14 -6.52 7.23
N THR A 84 15.74 -5.39 7.60
CA THR A 84 16.63 -4.63 6.72
C THR A 84 18.07 -5.13 6.75
N LYS A 85 18.43 -5.90 7.78
CA LYS A 85 19.81 -6.30 8.08
C LYS A 85 20.75 -5.11 8.33
N VAL A 86 20.25 -3.92 8.71
CA VAL A 86 21.12 -2.81 9.16
C VAL A 86 21.75 -3.12 10.52
N THR A 87 22.82 -2.41 10.88
CA THR A 87 23.51 -2.59 12.17
C THR A 87 22.60 -2.18 13.34
N ALA A 88 22.92 -2.67 14.54
CA ALA A 88 22.17 -2.30 15.75
C ALA A 88 22.24 -0.80 16.04
N ALA A 89 23.41 -0.19 15.82
CA ALA A 89 23.62 1.25 16.00
C ALA A 89 22.70 2.07 15.09
N VAL A 90 22.65 1.74 13.79
CA VAL A 90 21.77 2.41 12.82
C VAL A 90 20.30 2.25 13.21
N ALA A 91 19.86 1.03 13.53
CA ALA A 91 18.47 0.80 13.91
C ALA A 91 18.06 1.56 15.18
N LYS A 92 18.94 1.60 16.20
CA LYS A 92 18.73 2.40 17.42
C LYS A 92 18.64 3.89 17.10
N SER A 93 19.54 4.43 16.28
CA SER A 93 19.53 5.84 15.87
C SER A 93 18.24 6.22 15.13
N ILE A 94 17.80 5.38 14.19
CA ILE A 94 16.55 5.61 13.44
C ILE A 94 15.35 5.62 14.39
N VAL A 95 15.22 4.62 15.26
CA VAL A 95 14.06 4.52 16.17
C VAL A 95 14.08 5.63 17.21
N ALA A 96 15.26 5.98 17.75
CA ALA A 96 15.41 7.07 18.71
C ALA A 96 15.00 8.42 18.12
N TYR A 97 15.33 8.71 16.86
CA TYR A 97 14.96 9.96 16.19
C TYR A 97 13.44 10.20 16.13
N ARG A 98 12.63 9.13 16.15
CA ARG A 98 11.16 9.22 16.07
C ARG A 98 10.50 9.87 17.28
N THR A 99 11.29 10.22 18.28
CA THR A 99 10.86 10.89 19.49
C THR A 99 11.79 12.08 19.73
N ASP A 100 11.24 13.24 20.01
CA ASP A 100 12.04 14.41 20.38
C ASP A 100 12.50 14.34 21.84
N ALA A 101 13.29 15.34 22.26
CA ALA A 101 13.82 15.41 23.62
C ALA A 101 12.73 15.54 24.71
N ALA A 102 11.52 15.98 24.34
CA ALA A 102 10.38 16.10 25.24
C ALA A 102 9.52 14.82 25.26
N GLY A 103 9.90 13.77 24.54
CA GLY A 103 9.12 12.54 24.41
C GLY A 103 8.00 12.62 23.37
N ALA A 104 7.90 13.73 22.62
CA ALA A 104 6.86 13.94 21.63
C ALA A 104 7.20 13.26 20.29
N PRO A 105 6.19 12.86 19.50
CA PRO A 105 6.42 12.27 18.20
C PRO A 105 7.19 13.17 17.23
N ARG A 106 8.24 12.61 16.64
CA ARG A 106 9.04 13.23 15.59
C ARG A 106 9.10 12.31 14.37
N TRP A 107 9.21 12.90 13.19
CA TRP A 107 9.20 12.19 11.91
C TRP A 107 10.39 12.62 11.06
N PHE A 108 10.94 11.68 10.29
CA PHE A 108 11.81 12.00 9.18
C PHE A 108 10.99 12.63 8.06
N GLY A 109 11.30 13.87 7.72
CA GLY A 109 10.72 14.59 6.59
C GLY A 109 11.52 14.47 5.29
N THR A 110 12.82 14.17 5.37
CA THR A 110 13.72 14.01 4.22
C THR A 110 14.73 12.90 4.46
N ILE A 111 15.27 12.31 3.38
CA ILE A 111 16.34 11.31 3.51
C ILE A 111 17.60 11.89 4.14
N ASP A 112 17.89 13.18 3.92
CA ASP A 112 19.04 13.84 4.53
C ASP A 112 19.03 13.78 6.07
N GLN A 113 17.85 13.70 6.68
CA GLN A 113 17.73 13.54 8.12
C GLN A 113 18.11 12.13 8.60
N ILE A 114 17.90 11.11 7.77
CA ILE A 114 18.35 9.74 8.03
C ILE A 114 19.86 9.67 7.82
N ASP A 115 20.34 10.29 6.75
CA ASP A 115 21.75 10.33 6.39
C ASP A 115 22.62 11.03 7.44
N ALA A 116 22.08 12.04 8.11
CA ALA A 116 22.75 12.72 9.21
C ALA A 116 22.88 11.87 10.50
N LEU A 117 22.28 10.67 10.56
CA LEU A 117 22.38 9.81 11.73
C LEU A 117 23.73 9.09 11.78
N PRO A 118 24.28 8.85 12.99
CA PRO A 118 25.51 8.08 13.16
C PRO A 118 25.46 6.73 12.44
N SER A 119 26.56 6.39 11.77
CA SER A 119 26.76 5.13 11.05
C SER A 119 25.78 4.87 9.90
N THR A 120 25.07 5.89 9.43
CA THR A 120 24.25 5.80 8.21
C THR A 120 25.10 6.12 6.99
N GLY A 121 25.07 5.23 6.00
CA GLY A 121 25.76 5.44 4.73
C GLY A 121 25.08 4.69 3.59
N LYS A 122 25.77 4.59 2.45
CA LYS A 122 25.24 4.01 1.22
C LYS A 122 24.64 2.61 1.39
N VAL A 123 25.34 1.73 2.12
CA VAL A 123 24.89 0.35 2.37
C VAL A 123 23.60 0.33 3.19
N THR A 124 23.47 1.23 4.17
CA THR A 124 22.23 1.41 4.95
C THR A 124 21.07 1.74 4.02
N PHE A 125 21.22 2.72 3.13
CA PHE A 125 20.15 3.08 2.19
C PHE A 125 19.80 1.95 1.24
N GLN A 126 20.77 1.22 0.69
CA GLN A 126 20.50 0.06 -0.16
C GLN A 126 19.66 -1.01 0.57
N ARG A 127 19.97 -1.27 1.84
CA ARG A 127 19.24 -2.19 2.71
C ARG A 127 17.83 -1.70 3.04
N LEU A 128 17.68 -0.42 3.37
CA LEU A 128 16.39 0.21 3.62
C LEU A 128 15.50 0.20 2.37
N ILE A 129 16.04 0.53 1.19
CA ILE A 129 15.30 0.47 -0.08
C ILE A 129 14.86 -0.97 -0.38
N ALA A 130 15.73 -1.95 -0.17
CA ALA A 130 15.41 -3.36 -0.40
C ALA A 130 14.25 -3.82 0.51
N ASP A 131 14.30 -3.56 1.81
CA ASP A 131 13.19 -3.88 2.71
C ASP A 131 11.94 -3.07 2.40
N ALA A 132 12.09 -1.79 2.04
CA ALA A 132 10.98 -0.93 1.67
C ALA A 132 10.25 -1.49 0.43
N LYS A 133 10.99 -1.99 -0.57
CA LYS A 133 10.42 -2.71 -1.72
C LYS A 133 9.76 -4.03 -1.32
N GLN A 134 10.43 -4.84 -0.50
CA GLN A 134 9.92 -6.14 -0.06
C GLN A 134 8.65 -6.03 0.80
N SER A 135 8.60 -4.99 1.63
CA SER A 135 7.53 -4.77 2.61
C SER A 135 6.42 -3.86 2.08
N GLY A 136 6.45 -3.54 0.77
CA GLY A 136 5.42 -2.76 0.10
C GLY A 136 5.39 -1.28 0.48
N TYR A 137 6.49 -0.73 1.00
CA TYR A 137 6.69 0.70 1.20
C TYR A 137 7.13 1.43 -0.08
N VAL A 138 7.82 0.72 -0.97
CA VAL A 138 8.12 1.17 -2.34
C VAL A 138 7.31 0.29 -3.28
N GLU A 139 6.78 0.86 -4.36
CA GLU A 139 6.26 0.05 -5.46
C GLU A 139 7.37 -0.88 -5.97
N ALA A 140 7.29 -2.18 -5.64
CA ALA A 140 8.21 -3.14 -6.24
C ALA A 140 7.98 -3.21 -7.77
N SER A 141 9.02 -3.59 -8.49
CA SER A 141 8.93 -3.86 -9.94
C SER A 141 8.02 -5.05 -10.21
N GLY A 142 7.05 -4.87 -11.10
CA GLY A 142 6.12 -5.93 -11.51
C GLY A 142 4.67 -5.61 -11.14
N PHE A 143 3.76 -6.45 -11.63
CA PHE A 143 2.33 -6.33 -11.35
C PHE A 143 1.82 -7.66 -10.81
N ASP A 144 0.97 -7.58 -9.80
CA ASP A 144 0.23 -8.72 -9.26
C ASP A 144 -0.95 -9.04 -10.20
N ALA A 145 -1.27 -10.33 -10.32
CA ALA A 145 -2.40 -10.77 -11.14
C ALA A 145 -3.72 -10.28 -10.54
N PRO A 146 -4.70 -9.80 -11.35
CA PRO A 146 -5.98 -9.31 -10.85
C PRO A 146 -6.84 -10.35 -10.10
N THR A 147 -6.47 -11.63 -10.16
CA THR A 147 -7.22 -12.76 -9.59
C THR A 147 -7.22 -12.82 -8.06
N GLN A 148 -6.45 -11.97 -7.37
CA GLN A 148 -6.38 -11.96 -5.91
C GLN A 148 -7.61 -11.32 -5.23
N ALA A 149 -8.32 -10.43 -5.93
CA ALA A 149 -9.51 -9.80 -5.36
C ALA A 149 -10.67 -10.79 -5.24
N ARG A 150 -11.34 -10.79 -4.08
CA ARG A 150 -12.52 -11.60 -3.79
C ARG A 150 -13.72 -10.70 -3.53
N LEU A 151 -14.69 -10.79 -4.44
CA LEU A 151 -15.93 -10.01 -4.41
C LEU A 151 -17.10 -10.96 -4.23
N ALA A 152 -17.91 -10.73 -3.20
CA ALA A 152 -19.16 -11.44 -2.97
C ALA A 152 -20.34 -10.62 -3.53
N TYR A 153 -21.20 -11.29 -4.27
CA TYR A 153 -22.42 -10.73 -4.83
C TYR A 153 -23.61 -11.37 -4.12
N PRO A 154 -24.59 -10.58 -3.64
CA PRO A 154 -25.79 -11.14 -3.05
C PRO A 154 -26.63 -11.83 -4.12
N ASP A 155 -27.10 -13.03 -3.79
CA ASP A 155 -28.02 -13.78 -4.63
C ASP A 155 -29.43 -13.19 -4.60
N ASN A 156 -30.22 -13.46 -5.65
CA ASN A 156 -31.67 -13.20 -5.69
C ASN A 156 -32.10 -11.73 -5.47
N LEU A 157 -31.30 -10.74 -5.91
CA LEU A 157 -31.65 -9.32 -5.78
C LEU A 157 -32.94 -8.90 -6.52
N GLY A 158 -33.44 -9.70 -7.47
CA GLY A 158 -34.57 -9.31 -8.33
C GLY A 158 -34.27 -8.15 -9.29
N ARG A 159 -33.04 -7.64 -9.29
CA ARG A 159 -32.51 -6.60 -10.17
C ARG A 159 -31.03 -6.86 -10.46
N PRO A 160 -30.44 -6.28 -11.52
CA PRO A 160 -29.00 -6.32 -11.73
C PRO A 160 -28.24 -5.76 -10.51
N PRO A 161 -27.15 -6.42 -10.08
CA PRO A 161 -26.33 -5.93 -8.99
C PRO A 161 -25.65 -4.61 -9.37
N THR A 162 -25.53 -3.72 -8.40
CA THR A 162 -24.79 -2.47 -8.48
C THR A 162 -23.55 -2.53 -7.58
N SER A 163 -22.65 -1.57 -7.71
CA SER A 163 -21.48 -1.48 -6.81
C SER A 163 -21.86 -1.34 -5.32
N ALA A 164 -23.08 -0.88 -5.02
CA ALA A 164 -23.58 -0.82 -3.66
C ALA A 164 -23.81 -2.22 -3.06
N ASP A 165 -24.22 -3.18 -3.88
CA ASP A 165 -24.56 -4.54 -3.45
C ASP A 165 -23.34 -5.43 -3.24
N ILE A 166 -22.18 -5.06 -3.80
CA ILE A 166 -20.97 -5.87 -3.76
C ILE A 166 -20.34 -5.81 -2.36
N THR A 167 -19.93 -6.96 -1.82
CA THR A 167 -19.07 -7.03 -0.64
C THR A 167 -17.64 -7.35 -1.07
N VAL A 168 -16.67 -6.60 -0.57
CA VAL A 168 -15.24 -6.89 -0.80
C VAL A 168 -14.74 -7.74 0.35
N GLU A 169 -14.48 -9.02 0.08
CA GLU A 169 -13.87 -9.93 1.06
C GLU A 169 -12.35 -9.76 1.10
N ALA A 170 -11.74 -9.52 -0.06
CA ALA A 170 -10.33 -9.18 -0.19
C ALA A 170 -10.07 -8.28 -1.40
N GLY A 171 -9.15 -7.33 -1.23
CA GLY A 171 -8.62 -6.49 -2.31
C GLY A 171 -7.65 -7.24 -3.24
N PHE A 172 -7.08 -6.53 -4.21
CA PHE A 172 -6.15 -7.10 -5.20
C PHE A 172 -4.78 -7.50 -4.63
N ASP A 173 -4.50 -7.16 -3.37
CA ASP A 173 -3.34 -7.59 -2.61
C ASP A 173 -3.68 -8.72 -1.61
N GLY A 174 -4.88 -9.30 -1.74
CA GLY A 174 -5.39 -10.39 -0.90
C GLY A 174 -5.84 -9.97 0.50
N LYS A 175 -5.80 -8.68 0.84
CA LYS A 175 -6.12 -8.17 2.18
C LYS A 175 -7.61 -7.90 2.36
N SER A 176 -8.14 -8.28 3.52
CA SER A 176 -9.50 -7.95 3.93
C SER A 176 -9.67 -6.45 4.25
N PRO A 177 -10.91 -5.91 4.21
CA PRO A 177 -11.16 -4.52 4.60
C PRO A 177 -10.63 -4.15 5.99
N SER A 178 -10.66 -5.07 6.96
CA SER A 178 -10.12 -4.84 8.30
C SER A 178 -8.60 -4.76 8.35
N GLU A 179 -7.92 -5.61 7.57
CA GLU A 179 -6.45 -5.56 7.45
C GLU A 179 -6.01 -4.26 6.77
N VAL A 180 -6.70 -3.87 5.70
CA VAL A 180 -6.48 -2.58 5.03
C VAL A 180 -6.74 -1.42 5.99
N GLY A 181 -7.83 -1.47 6.75
CA GLY A 181 -8.13 -0.51 7.82
C GLY A 181 -6.97 -0.34 8.79
N THR A 182 -6.40 -1.45 9.25
CA THR A 182 -5.26 -1.47 10.17
C THR A 182 -4.01 -0.86 9.55
N ILE A 183 -3.68 -1.25 8.31
CA ILE A 183 -2.51 -0.74 7.58
C ILE A 183 -2.64 0.77 7.36
N VAL A 184 -3.76 1.22 6.77
CA VAL A 184 -4.00 2.63 6.48
C VAL A 184 -4.01 3.45 7.77
N ARG A 185 -4.63 2.97 8.84
CA ARG A 185 -4.61 3.67 10.14
C ARG A 185 -3.19 3.77 10.72
N GLY A 186 -2.40 2.71 10.60
CA GLY A 186 -0.98 2.69 11.02
C GLY A 186 -0.08 3.60 10.19
N ARG A 187 -0.53 4.00 8.99
CA ARG A 187 0.15 4.94 8.09
C ARG A 187 -0.20 6.41 8.34
N LEU A 188 -1.10 6.71 9.28
CA LEU A 188 -1.43 8.08 9.64
C LEU A 188 -0.34 8.72 10.50
N THR A 189 0.16 9.88 10.09
CA THR A 189 1.29 10.56 10.76
C THR A 189 0.88 11.63 11.79
N ASN A 190 -0.41 11.96 11.89
CA ASN A 190 -0.95 12.85 12.92
C ASN A 190 -1.91 12.13 13.87
N THR A 191 -2.10 12.69 15.06
CA THR A 191 -3.14 12.25 16.00
C THR A 191 -4.53 12.53 15.41
N VAL A 192 -5.48 11.65 15.71
CA VAL A 192 -6.91 11.82 15.38
C VAL A 192 -7.65 12.08 16.68
N ASP A 193 -8.51 13.09 16.69
CA ASP A 193 -9.43 13.28 17.80
C ASP A 193 -10.36 12.07 17.91
N SER A 194 -10.59 11.58 19.13
CA SER A 194 -11.49 10.46 19.40
C SER A 194 -12.88 10.59 18.75
N SER A 195 -13.40 11.81 18.58
CA SER A 195 -14.69 12.05 17.91
C SER A 195 -14.69 11.66 16.43
N ASN A 196 -13.51 11.62 15.81
CA ASN A 196 -13.33 11.42 14.37
C ASN A 196 -12.98 9.98 14.01
N GLU A 197 -12.68 9.11 14.98
CA GLU A 197 -12.25 7.72 14.72
C GLU A 197 -13.29 6.94 13.92
N ARG A 198 -14.58 7.08 14.24
CA ARG A 198 -15.65 6.43 13.48
C ARG A 198 -15.67 6.87 12.02
N PHE A 199 -15.50 8.17 11.77
CA PHE A 199 -15.43 8.72 10.42
C PHE A 199 -14.22 8.16 9.66
N VAL A 200 -13.05 8.10 10.30
CA VAL A 200 -11.82 7.56 9.69
C VAL A 200 -11.98 6.10 9.33
N THR A 201 -12.41 5.25 10.28
CA THR A 201 -12.61 3.82 10.03
C THR A 201 -13.61 3.57 8.90
N GLN A 202 -14.74 4.27 8.93
CA GLN A 202 -15.78 4.13 7.90
C GLN A 202 -15.27 4.58 6.53
N THR A 203 -14.62 5.74 6.45
CA THR A 203 -14.10 6.27 5.19
C THR A 203 -13.03 5.36 4.60
N ILE A 204 -12.16 4.76 5.41
CA ILE A 204 -11.17 3.78 4.92
C ILE A 204 -11.88 2.56 4.33
N ALA A 205 -12.89 2.01 5.02
CA ALA A 205 -13.64 0.86 4.53
C ALA A 205 -14.40 1.16 3.23
N ASP A 206 -15.07 2.31 3.15
CA ASP A 206 -15.81 2.74 1.97
C ASP A 206 -14.87 3.02 0.79
N THR A 207 -13.74 3.69 1.04
CA THR A 207 -12.70 3.90 0.03
C THR A 207 -12.11 2.59 -0.44
N HIS A 208 -11.81 1.64 0.45
CA HIS A 208 -11.28 0.33 0.06
C HIS A 208 -12.26 -0.42 -0.87
N LYS A 209 -13.56 -0.39 -0.56
CA LYS A 209 -14.60 -0.96 -1.42
C LYS A 209 -14.65 -0.26 -2.78
N ALA A 210 -14.78 1.06 -2.79
CA ALA A 210 -14.85 1.85 -4.01
C ALA A 210 -13.61 1.66 -4.89
N PHE A 211 -12.42 1.66 -4.28
CA PHE A 211 -11.14 1.47 -4.93
C PHE A 211 -11.02 0.10 -5.58
N THR A 212 -11.36 -0.96 -4.85
CA THR A 212 -11.32 -2.33 -5.38
C THR A 212 -12.28 -2.49 -6.55
N VAL A 213 -13.51 -1.98 -6.45
CA VAL A 213 -14.46 -2.01 -7.56
C VAL A 213 -13.96 -1.20 -8.77
N ALA A 214 -13.40 0.00 -8.52
CA ALA A 214 -12.91 0.87 -9.59
C ALA A 214 -11.73 0.24 -10.36
N VAL A 215 -10.79 -0.40 -9.65
CA VAL A 215 -9.67 -1.14 -10.26
C VAL A 215 -10.18 -2.36 -11.00
N GLY A 216 -11.08 -3.17 -10.41
CA GLY A 216 -11.62 -4.36 -11.07
C GLY A 216 -12.36 -4.04 -12.37
N ASN A 217 -13.07 -2.93 -12.41
CA ASN A 217 -13.72 -2.43 -13.62
C ASN A 217 -12.74 -2.13 -14.76
N MET A 218 -11.47 -1.79 -14.46
CA MET A 218 -10.42 -1.58 -15.47
C MET A 218 -9.91 -2.89 -16.08
N PHE A 219 -10.13 -4.03 -15.43
CA PHE A 219 -9.72 -5.34 -15.91
C PHE A 219 -10.86 -6.13 -16.58
N ALA A 220 -12.11 -5.76 -16.29
CA ALA A 220 -13.29 -6.34 -16.94
C ALA A 220 -13.27 -6.11 -18.46
N GLN A 221 -13.14 -7.19 -19.22
CA GLN A 221 -13.06 -7.15 -20.68
C GLN A 221 -14.29 -6.45 -21.27
N GLY A 222 -14.04 -5.46 -22.14
CA GLY A 222 -15.09 -4.73 -22.85
C GLY A 222 -15.88 -3.73 -21.99
N SER A 223 -15.53 -3.54 -20.72
CA SER A 223 -16.17 -2.53 -19.87
C SER A 223 -15.98 -1.10 -20.41
N PRO A 224 -16.92 -0.17 -20.13
CA PRO A 224 -16.72 1.24 -20.48
C PRO A 224 -15.45 1.83 -19.85
N HIS A 225 -15.05 1.33 -18.68
CA HIS A 225 -13.89 1.81 -17.94
C HIS A 225 -12.57 1.44 -18.61
N VAL A 226 -12.41 0.18 -19.07
CA VAL A 226 -11.20 -0.23 -19.80
C VAL A 226 -11.12 0.49 -21.15
N ARG A 227 -12.25 0.68 -21.85
CA ARG A 227 -12.27 1.44 -23.11
C ARG A 227 -11.84 2.88 -22.91
N PHE A 228 -12.36 3.54 -21.88
CA PHE A 228 -11.96 4.88 -21.51
C PHE A 228 -10.45 4.95 -21.21
N ALA A 229 -9.95 4.08 -20.33
CA ALA A 229 -8.56 4.07 -19.92
C ALA A 229 -7.60 3.82 -21.10
N SER A 230 -7.94 2.89 -22.00
CA SER A 230 -7.19 2.65 -23.23
C SER A 230 -7.20 3.85 -24.18
N ALA A 231 -8.34 4.54 -24.31
CA ALA A 231 -8.48 5.70 -25.20
C ALA A 231 -7.66 6.92 -24.75
N LEU A 232 -7.27 7.01 -23.47
CA LEU A 232 -6.37 8.06 -22.99
C LEU A 232 -5.00 7.98 -23.70
N GLY A 233 -4.55 6.79 -24.08
CA GLY A 233 -3.20 6.57 -24.61
C GLY A 233 -2.14 6.99 -23.59
N ALA A 234 -2.40 6.71 -22.30
CA ALA A 234 -1.52 7.08 -21.21
C ALA A 234 -0.33 6.12 -21.10
N GLU A 235 0.84 6.66 -20.80
CA GLU A 235 2.06 5.90 -20.50
C GLU A 235 1.94 5.20 -19.14
N SER A 236 1.21 5.80 -18.21
CA SER A 236 0.89 5.18 -16.93
C SER A 236 -0.50 5.54 -16.44
N LEU A 237 -1.13 4.58 -15.76
CA LEU A 237 -2.41 4.70 -15.12
C LEU A 237 -2.27 4.34 -13.64
N THR A 238 -2.78 5.21 -12.78
CA THR A 238 -2.75 5.02 -11.32
C THR A 238 -4.12 5.30 -10.74
N MET A 239 -4.71 4.35 -10.02
CA MET A 239 -5.88 4.62 -9.18
C MET A 239 -5.43 5.10 -7.82
N LEU A 240 -6.03 6.17 -7.31
CA LEU A 240 -5.83 6.66 -5.95
C LEU A 240 -7.09 6.38 -5.13
N GLY A 241 -6.93 5.88 -3.92
CA GLY A 241 -7.96 5.84 -2.88
C GLY A 241 -7.75 7.01 -1.95
N THR A 242 -8.81 7.78 -1.67
CA THR A 242 -8.71 9.03 -0.93
C THR A 242 -9.46 9.00 0.39
N MET A 243 -9.10 9.87 1.32
CA MET A 243 -9.86 10.16 2.53
C MET A 243 -11.01 11.13 2.19
N SER A 244 -11.96 10.69 1.37
CA SER A 244 -13.13 11.48 0.95
C SER A 244 -14.32 10.60 0.63
N ALA A 245 -15.47 10.92 1.22
CA ALA A 245 -16.74 10.28 0.86
C ALA A 245 -17.25 10.71 -0.53
N LEU A 246 -16.88 11.92 -0.98
CA LEU A 246 -17.36 12.48 -2.26
C LEU A 246 -16.60 11.91 -3.46
N LYS A 247 -15.28 11.74 -3.31
CA LYS A 247 -14.39 11.26 -4.37
C LYS A 247 -13.46 10.18 -3.82
N PRO A 248 -14.00 9.02 -3.40
CA PRO A 248 -13.20 7.96 -2.76
C PRO A 248 -12.13 7.41 -3.69
N THR A 249 -12.32 7.53 -5.01
CA THR A 249 -11.38 7.06 -6.03
C THR A 249 -11.08 8.11 -7.08
N ILE A 250 -9.82 8.21 -7.49
CA ILE A 250 -9.36 9.12 -8.55
C ILE A 250 -8.43 8.35 -9.48
N LEU A 251 -8.73 8.36 -10.78
CA LEU A 251 -7.82 7.83 -11.79
C LEU A 251 -6.85 8.94 -12.21
N VAL A 252 -5.56 8.63 -12.20
CA VAL A 252 -4.49 9.48 -12.69
C VAL A 252 -3.93 8.86 -13.95
N ALA A 253 -3.84 9.68 -15.00
CA ALA A 253 -3.20 9.30 -16.25
C ALA A 253 -2.00 10.21 -16.51
N VAL A 254 -0.87 9.63 -16.89
CA VAL A 254 0.30 10.37 -17.34
C VAL A 254 0.52 10.11 -18.81
N LYS A 255 0.65 11.17 -19.60
CA LYS A 255 0.91 11.13 -21.04
C LYS A 255 1.78 12.31 -21.44
N ASP A 256 2.88 12.06 -22.15
CA ASP A 256 3.81 13.09 -22.61
C ASP A 256 4.32 13.96 -21.43
N GLY A 257 4.57 13.32 -20.28
CA GLY A 257 4.95 13.98 -19.02
C GLY A 257 3.85 14.82 -18.34
N ARG A 258 2.65 14.90 -18.91
CA ARG A 258 1.50 15.61 -18.32
C ARG A 258 0.66 14.67 -17.48
N THR A 259 0.32 15.12 -16.28
CA THR A 259 -0.57 14.39 -15.37
C THR A 259 -1.99 14.95 -15.47
N THR A 260 -2.98 14.07 -15.63
CA THR A 260 -4.41 14.43 -15.61
C THR A 260 -5.16 13.56 -14.61
N TYR A 261 -6.07 14.18 -13.87
CA TYR A 261 -6.86 13.55 -12.82
C TYR A 261 -8.30 13.38 -13.28
N TYR A 262 -8.89 12.23 -13.00
CA TYR A 262 -10.26 11.91 -13.35
C TYR A 262 -11.00 11.35 -12.14
N ALA A 263 -12.23 11.80 -11.92
CA ALA A 263 -13.13 11.21 -10.95
C ALA A 263 -14.38 10.68 -11.65
N ARG A 264 -15.03 9.71 -11.03
CA ARG A 264 -16.29 9.19 -11.55
C ARG A 264 -17.40 10.23 -11.33
N GLY A 265 -18.00 10.71 -12.41
CA GLY A 265 -19.16 11.59 -12.40
C GLY A 265 -20.45 10.85 -12.07
N ALA A 266 -21.56 11.60 -11.95
CA ALA A 266 -22.88 11.05 -11.59
C ALA A 266 -23.43 10.06 -12.63
N SER A 267 -23.07 10.24 -13.90
CA SER A 267 -23.37 9.32 -15.01
C SER A 267 -22.61 7.99 -14.92
N GLY A 268 -21.65 7.88 -14.00
CA GLY A 268 -20.78 6.73 -13.85
C GLY A 268 -19.54 6.74 -14.76
N THR A 269 -19.37 7.76 -15.61
CA THR A 269 -18.18 7.96 -16.47
C THR A 269 -17.07 8.71 -15.75
N TYR A 270 -15.83 8.56 -16.21
CA TYR A 270 -14.71 9.35 -15.70
C TYR A 270 -14.70 10.74 -16.36
N GLU A 271 -14.61 11.77 -15.53
CA GLU A 271 -14.56 13.17 -15.93
C GLU A 271 -13.27 13.80 -15.39
N ALA A 272 -12.66 14.67 -16.19
CA ALA A 272 -11.45 15.36 -15.79
C ALA A 272 -11.75 16.31 -14.62
N ILE A 273 -10.85 16.35 -13.65
CA ILE A 273 -10.95 17.22 -12.48
C ILE A 273 -9.62 17.96 -12.26
N GLU A 274 -9.70 19.04 -11.49
CA GLU A 274 -8.50 19.66 -10.94
C GLU A 274 -7.75 18.69 -10.02
N THR A 275 -6.47 18.99 -9.77
CA THR A 275 -5.64 18.24 -8.84
C THR A 275 -6.35 18.08 -7.50
N PRO A 276 -6.56 16.84 -7.03
CA PRO A 276 -7.28 16.60 -5.79
C PRO A 276 -6.52 17.12 -4.58
N ARG A 277 -7.27 17.63 -3.60
CA ARG A 277 -6.75 18.11 -2.31
C ARG A 277 -7.01 17.14 -1.16
N TYR A 278 -7.44 15.93 -1.48
CA TYR A 278 -7.77 14.90 -0.50
C TYR A 278 -6.50 14.14 -0.08
N PRO A 279 -6.35 13.76 1.19
CA PRO A 279 -5.33 12.82 1.60
C PRO A 279 -5.46 11.52 0.81
N ILE A 280 -4.35 11.02 0.28
CA ILE A 280 -4.29 9.76 -0.45
C ILE A 280 -3.95 8.65 0.54
N ILE A 281 -4.77 7.62 0.61
CA ILE A 281 -4.61 6.48 1.53
C ILE A 281 -4.33 5.16 0.83
N MET A 282 -4.57 5.09 -0.48
CA MET A 282 -4.26 3.95 -1.32
C MET A 282 -3.77 4.43 -2.68
N ARG A 283 -2.87 3.68 -3.32
CA ARG A 283 -2.42 3.89 -4.69
C ARG A 283 -2.37 2.53 -5.39
N ALA A 284 -2.80 2.46 -6.64
CA ALA A 284 -2.66 1.27 -7.46
C ALA A 284 -2.19 1.63 -8.85
N ARG A 285 -1.01 1.18 -9.26
CA ARG A 285 -0.64 1.22 -10.68
C ARG A 285 -1.34 0.12 -11.44
N ILE A 286 -1.85 0.48 -12.60
CA ILE A 286 -2.68 -0.37 -13.43
C ILE A 286 -1.92 -0.65 -14.73
N GLN A 287 -1.67 -1.92 -15.01
CA GLN A 287 -1.26 -2.40 -16.31
C GLN A 287 -2.47 -2.97 -17.03
N LEU A 288 -2.95 -2.24 -18.03
CA LEU A 288 -3.94 -2.78 -18.94
C LEU A 288 -3.29 -3.89 -19.77
N GLY A 289 -4.03 -4.96 -20.01
CA GLY A 289 -3.55 -6.10 -20.79
C GLY A 289 -3.39 -5.73 -22.25
N THR A 290 -2.28 -6.17 -22.85
CA THR A 290 -2.04 -6.14 -24.29
C THR A 290 -1.74 -7.56 -24.77
N GLU A 291 -1.55 -7.74 -26.08
CA GLU A 291 -1.13 -9.05 -26.63
C GLU A 291 0.19 -9.56 -26.03
N THR A 292 1.07 -8.65 -25.60
CA THR A 292 2.42 -8.95 -25.12
C THR A 292 2.61 -8.75 -23.62
N LYS A 293 1.62 -8.20 -22.91
CA LYS A 293 1.70 -7.92 -21.47
C LYS A 293 0.40 -8.33 -20.77
N PRO A 294 0.47 -9.21 -19.75
CA PRO A 294 -0.73 -9.58 -19.00
C PRO A 294 -1.28 -8.37 -18.23
N GLN A 295 -2.59 -8.38 -17.95
CA GLN A 295 -3.19 -7.43 -17.02
C GLN A 295 -2.54 -7.56 -15.65
N GLY A 296 -2.42 -6.46 -14.94
CA GLY A 296 -1.95 -6.51 -13.57
C GLY A 296 -2.13 -5.21 -12.81
N VAL A 297 -2.07 -5.32 -11.49
CA VAL A 297 -2.21 -4.21 -10.56
C VAL A 297 -1.10 -4.27 -9.52
N ARG A 298 -0.63 -3.10 -9.09
CA ARG A 298 0.30 -3.00 -7.97
C ARG A 298 -0.27 -2.06 -6.92
N LEU A 299 -0.69 -2.60 -5.78
CA LEU A 299 -1.25 -1.82 -4.67
C LEU A 299 -0.17 -1.27 -3.75
N PHE A 300 -0.46 -0.11 -3.16
CA PHE A 300 0.39 0.60 -2.23
C PHE A 300 -0.45 1.43 -1.24
N TYR A 301 0.02 1.53 0.02
CA TYR A 301 -0.62 2.28 1.10
C TYR A 301 0.34 3.36 1.63
N PRO A 302 0.31 4.59 1.07
CA PRO A 302 1.20 5.67 1.49
C PRO A 302 0.93 6.13 2.92
N ALA A 303 1.92 6.78 3.56
CA ALA A 303 1.61 7.61 4.71
C ALA A 303 0.72 8.77 4.30
N TRP A 304 -0.10 9.18 5.24
CA TRP A 304 -1.01 10.28 5.03
C TRP A 304 -1.14 11.09 6.31
N SER A 305 -1.64 12.31 6.15
CA SER A 305 -2.04 13.17 7.26
C SER A 305 -3.31 13.92 6.89
N ALA A 306 -4.07 14.27 7.90
CA ALA A 306 -5.26 15.09 7.76
C ALA A 306 -5.36 15.98 9.00
N LYS A 307 -4.78 17.19 8.90
CA LYS A 307 -4.76 18.16 10.02
C LYS A 307 -6.16 18.49 10.54
N VAL A 308 -7.17 18.48 9.66
CA VAL A 308 -8.58 18.71 10.05
C VAL A 308 -9.09 17.67 11.05
N LEU A 309 -8.47 16.50 11.16
CA LEU A 309 -8.88 15.43 12.06
C LEU A 309 -8.23 15.50 13.45
N THR A 310 -7.29 16.44 13.70
CA THR A 310 -6.60 16.55 14.99
C THR A 310 -7.45 17.18 16.10
N GLY A 311 -8.57 17.80 15.73
CA GLY A 311 -9.56 18.33 16.67
C GLY A 311 -10.97 17.89 16.29
N PRO A 312 -11.98 18.21 17.11
CA PRO A 312 -13.36 17.83 16.82
C PRO A 312 -13.81 18.51 15.52
N THR A 313 -14.16 17.72 14.50
CA THR A 313 -14.86 18.26 13.33
C THR A 313 -16.32 18.45 13.68
N THR A 314 -16.74 19.70 13.87
CA THR A 314 -18.16 20.03 14.02
C THR A 314 -18.88 19.70 12.71
N THR A 315 -19.72 18.67 12.72
CA THR A 315 -20.77 18.52 11.72
C THR A 315 -21.76 19.65 11.98
N ILE A 316 -21.68 20.74 11.20
CA ILE A 316 -22.75 21.73 11.21
C ILE A 316 -23.96 21.03 10.58
N TYR A 317 -24.89 20.58 11.41
CA TYR A 317 -26.24 20.32 10.95
C TYR A 317 -26.85 21.69 10.62
N GLU A 318 -26.74 22.13 9.37
CA GLU A 318 -27.65 23.15 8.84
C GLU A 318 -29.04 22.53 8.78
N GLY A 319 -29.78 22.69 9.87
CA GLY A 319 -31.12 22.17 10.06
C GLY A 319 -31.84 23.02 11.09
N GLY A 320 -32.13 24.26 10.70
CA GLY A 320 -32.91 25.22 11.48
C GLY A 320 -33.75 26.07 10.54
N ASP A 321 -34.69 25.43 9.84
CA ASP A 321 -35.84 26.15 9.30
C ASP A 321 -36.68 26.64 10.48
N THR A 322 -36.78 27.95 10.64
CA THR A 322 -37.90 28.65 11.31
C THR A 322 -38.80 29.24 10.25
#